data_AF-A0A376FQE6-F1
#
_entry.id   AF-A0A376FQE6-F1
#
_cell.length_a   1.000
_cell.length_b   1.000
_cell.length_c   1.000
_cell.angle_alpha   90.00
_cell.angle_beta   90.00
_cell.angle_gamma   90.00
#
_symmetry.space_group_name_H-M   'P 1'
#
loop_
_entity.id
_entity.type
_entity.pdbx_description
1 polymer ?
#
loop_
_entity_poly.entity_id
_entity_poly.type
_entity_poly.pdbx_seq_one_letter_code
_entity_poly.pdbx_strand_id
1 'polypeptide(L)'
;MSPSKFVVPAQDASYDNPYGFPDLSMCFWPVAFKKGGMKFWLRFAEKFGSPWVIGKHPRGANDAEIEKLLDSMEQMVEDAVAAIPDDSSIELKAADGKADSSEVFRELITLSRSEISIALLGQNQTTEANSNKASAQAGLEVTADIRDADADIIQAAVNQVIRTVVTLNFGDVPCPVWAMWEQEAIDDTRATRDEKLTRAGLRLTPQYFKREYQLQDGDIDETPPSEREKNMLPLSFAEAIDADIQAQQQLDDALDILMNGGALNGTLEPVLAPLFKRVENGVNPSELLGELAELYPQMNTDDLQERLARILFVANIWGRLHERDNG
;
A
#
# COMPACT_ATOMS: atom_id res chain seq x y z
N MET A 1 -49.13 -7.80 16.50
CA MET A 1 -48.53 -9.10 16.07
C MET A 1 -47.63 -9.59 17.19
N SER A 2 -47.53 -10.91 17.44
CA SER A 2 -46.60 -11.42 18.46
C SER A 2 -45.16 -11.05 18.06
N PRO A 3 -44.38 -10.36 18.91
CA PRO A 3 -43.03 -9.87 18.58
C PRO A 3 -42.06 -10.98 18.14
N SER A 4 -42.31 -12.23 18.54
CA SER A 4 -41.38 -13.35 18.37
C SER A 4 -41.48 -14.09 17.04
N LYS A 5 -42.41 -13.70 16.15
CA LYS A 5 -42.63 -14.41 14.87
C LYS A 5 -41.73 -13.94 13.74
N PHE A 6 -41.20 -12.72 13.82
CA PHE A 6 -40.42 -12.10 12.77
C PHE A 6 -39.13 -11.52 13.36
N VAL A 7 -38.05 -11.63 12.62
CA VAL A 7 -36.79 -10.92 12.89
C VAL A 7 -36.67 -9.81 11.88
N VAL A 8 -36.47 -8.60 12.37
CA VAL A 8 -36.44 -7.38 11.56
C VAL A 8 -35.09 -6.70 11.79
N PRO A 9 -34.03 -7.09 11.06
CA PRO A 9 -32.79 -6.33 11.06
C PRO A 9 -33.04 -4.95 10.46
N ALA A 10 -32.43 -3.93 11.06
CA ALA A 10 -32.54 -2.55 10.60
C ALA A 10 -31.20 -1.82 10.80
N GLN A 11 -30.75 -1.13 9.75
CA GLN A 11 -29.54 -0.30 9.74
C GLN A 11 -29.79 0.96 10.57
N ASP A 12 -28.92 1.31 11.51
CA ASP A 12 -28.99 2.56 12.28
C ASP A 12 -30.38 2.88 12.86
N ALA A 13 -31.06 1.84 13.36
CA ALA A 13 -32.35 2.01 14.02
C ALA A 13 -32.19 2.79 15.33
N SER A 14 -32.98 3.85 15.48
CA SER A 14 -33.02 4.67 16.69
C SER A 14 -34.39 4.61 17.33
N TYR A 15 -34.50 5.14 18.56
CA TYR A 15 -35.80 5.25 19.23
C TYR A 15 -36.80 6.08 18.41
N ASP A 16 -36.33 7.16 17.80
CA ASP A 16 -37.16 8.05 16.98
C ASP A 16 -37.44 7.47 15.58
N ASN A 17 -36.52 6.65 15.04
CA ASN A 17 -36.68 5.97 13.76
C ASN A 17 -36.44 4.45 13.88
N PRO A 18 -37.47 3.66 14.23
CA PRO A 18 -37.34 2.21 14.41
C PRO A 18 -37.15 1.45 13.10
N TYR A 19 -37.39 2.09 11.94
CA TYR A 19 -37.21 1.47 10.62
C TYR A 19 -35.76 1.52 10.13
N GLY A 20 -34.90 2.27 10.82
CA GLY A 20 -33.53 2.47 10.39
C GLY A 20 -33.36 3.49 9.28
N PHE A 21 -32.12 3.73 8.90
CA PHE A 21 -31.74 4.68 7.87
C PHE A 21 -31.32 3.95 6.59
N PRO A 22 -31.97 4.20 5.44
CA PRO A 22 -31.61 3.52 4.19
C PRO A 22 -30.40 4.20 3.52
N ASP A 23 -29.26 3.51 3.42
CA ASP A 23 -28.01 4.09 2.87
C ASP A 23 -28.18 4.64 1.44
N LEU A 24 -28.98 3.95 0.61
CA LEU A 24 -29.27 4.38 -0.76
C LEU A 24 -30.02 5.72 -0.84
N SER A 25 -30.65 6.17 0.24
CA SER A 25 -31.28 7.49 0.26
C SER A 25 -30.27 8.63 0.15
N MET A 26 -29.06 8.45 0.70
CA MET A 26 -27.96 9.42 0.55
C MET A 26 -27.52 9.55 -0.92
N CYS A 27 -27.63 8.46 -1.68
CA CYS A 27 -27.25 8.40 -3.08
C CYS A 27 -28.29 8.98 -4.06
N PHE A 28 -29.45 9.46 -3.58
CA PHE A 28 -30.54 9.92 -4.45
C PHE A 28 -30.09 11.02 -5.43
N TRP A 29 -29.51 12.10 -4.91
CA TRP A 29 -29.09 13.25 -5.73
C TRP A 29 -27.92 12.92 -6.66
N PRO A 30 -26.82 12.27 -6.19
CA PRO A 30 -25.75 11.83 -7.08
C PRO A 30 -26.24 10.93 -8.22
N VAL A 31 -27.15 9.99 -7.96
CA VAL A 31 -27.71 9.12 -9.01
C VAL A 31 -28.54 9.94 -10.01
N ALA A 32 -29.36 10.87 -9.53
CA ALA A 32 -30.17 11.73 -10.39
C ALA A 32 -29.28 12.60 -11.30
N PHE A 33 -28.24 13.24 -10.75
CA PHE A 33 -27.31 14.06 -11.50
C PHE A 33 -26.45 13.26 -12.47
N LYS A 34 -25.99 12.06 -12.08
CA LYS A 34 -25.26 11.17 -12.99
C LYS A 34 -26.11 10.77 -14.20
N LYS A 35 -27.38 10.38 -13.98
CA LYS A 35 -28.30 10.01 -15.06
C LYS A 35 -28.60 11.19 -15.97
N GLY A 36 -28.86 12.37 -15.39
CA GLY A 36 -29.08 13.60 -16.14
C GLY A 36 -27.84 14.02 -16.93
N GLY A 37 -26.69 14.09 -16.27
CA GLY A 37 -25.38 14.44 -16.83
C GLY A 37 -24.99 13.53 -17.99
N MET A 38 -25.18 12.21 -17.87
CA MET A 38 -24.93 11.27 -18.96
C MET A 38 -25.83 11.55 -20.18
N LYS A 39 -27.12 11.82 -19.96
CA LYS A 39 -28.06 12.15 -21.04
C LYS A 39 -27.68 13.46 -21.74
N PHE A 40 -27.25 14.47 -20.98
CA PHE A 40 -26.79 15.74 -21.54
C PHE A 40 -25.47 15.58 -22.28
N TRP A 41 -24.54 14.80 -21.72
CA TRP A 41 -23.25 14.50 -22.36
C TRP A 41 -23.44 13.78 -23.69
N LEU A 42 -24.33 12.78 -23.76
CA LEU A 42 -24.63 12.09 -25.02
C LEU A 42 -25.23 13.05 -26.06
N ARG A 43 -26.21 13.87 -25.68
CA ARG A 43 -26.79 14.88 -26.57
C ARG A 43 -25.77 15.92 -27.02
N PHE A 44 -24.84 16.29 -26.13
CA PHE A 44 -23.74 17.17 -26.46
C PHE A 44 -22.82 16.49 -27.47
N ALA A 45 -22.40 15.25 -27.24
CA ALA A 45 -21.56 14.50 -28.16
C ALA A 45 -22.22 14.37 -29.56
N GLU A 46 -23.52 14.09 -29.63
CA GLU A 46 -24.29 14.06 -30.88
C GLU A 46 -24.31 15.43 -31.59
N LYS A 47 -24.70 16.49 -30.88
CA LYS A 47 -24.87 17.83 -31.47
C LYS A 47 -23.55 18.48 -31.87
N PHE A 48 -22.47 18.16 -31.18
CA PHE A 48 -21.16 18.79 -31.39
C PHE A 48 -20.19 17.90 -32.18
N GLY A 49 -20.51 16.61 -32.35
CA GLY A 49 -19.85 15.69 -33.27
C GLY A 49 -20.14 15.99 -34.74
N SER A 50 -21.28 16.60 -35.06
CA SER A 50 -21.63 17.06 -36.40
C SER A 50 -21.79 18.58 -36.45
N PRO A 51 -21.03 19.33 -37.29
CA PRO A 51 -21.21 20.76 -37.42
C PRO A 51 -22.57 21.09 -38.05
N TRP A 52 -23.18 22.21 -37.63
CA TRP A 52 -24.37 22.72 -38.32
C TRP A 52 -23.93 23.36 -39.63
N VAL A 53 -24.38 22.81 -40.75
CA VAL A 53 -24.14 23.36 -42.08
C VAL A 53 -25.28 24.29 -42.44
N ILE A 54 -24.98 25.58 -42.67
CA ILE A 54 -25.98 26.56 -43.09
C ILE A 54 -25.59 27.10 -44.47
N GLY A 55 -26.41 26.80 -45.48
CA GLY A 55 -26.30 27.36 -46.82
C GLY A 55 -27.10 28.64 -46.97
N LYS A 56 -26.48 29.71 -47.48
CA LYS A 56 -27.14 30.97 -47.82
C LYS A 56 -27.42 31.01 -49.31
N HIS A 57 -28.65 31.33 -49.69
CA HIS A 57 -29.07 31.54 -51.08
C HIS A 57 -29.67 32.95 -51.25
N PRO A 58 -29.60 33.55 -52.45
CA PRO A 58 -30.14 34.88 -52.72
C PRO A 58 -31.67 34.91 -52.60
N ARG A 59 -32.22 36.06 -52.20
CA ARG A 59 -33.68 36.27 -52.14
C ARG A 59 -34.27 36.21 -53.54
N GLY A 60 -35.07 35.18 -53.82
CA GLY A 60 -35.70 34.96 -55.13
C GLY A 60 -35.18 33.73 -55.90
N ALA A 61 -34.33 32.89 -55.29
CA ALA A 61 -33.94 31.61 -55.87
C ALA A 61 -35.16 30.72 -56.13
N ASN A 62 -35.10 29.93 -57.21
CA ASN A 62 -36.15 28.99 -57.55
C ASN A 62 -36.11 27.76 -56.62
N ASP A 63 -37.25 27.13 -56.36
CA ASP A 63 -37.34 25.97 -55.46
C ASP A 63 -36.41 24.82 -55.88
N ALA A 64 -36.24 24.62 -57.20
CA ALA A 64 -35.32 23.63 -57.76
C ALA A 64 -33.83 23.90 -57.48
N GLU A 65 -33.44 25.18 -57.34
CA GLU A 65 -32.06 25.56 -57.01
C GLU A 65 -31.79 25.38 -55.51
N ILE A 66 -32.82 25.62 -54.68
CA ILE A 66 -32.77 25.39 -53.23
C ILE A 66 -32.64 23.89 -52.94
N GLU A 67 -33.40 23.04 -53.64
CA GLU A 67 -33.34 21.59 -53.47
C GLU A 67 -31.98 21.02 -53.89
N LYS A 68 -31.42 21.50 -55.02
CA LYS A 68 -30.06 21.12 -55.44
C LYS A 68 -28.98 21.54 -54.45
N LEU A 69 -29.14 22.69 -53.80
CA LEU A 69 -28.23 23.15 -52.75
C LEU A 69 -28.36 22.28 -51.49
N LEU A 70 -29.59 21.89 -51.13
CA LEU A 70 -29.84 20.98 -50.00
C LEU A 70 -29.20 19.60 -50.25
N ASP A 71 -29.42 19.01 -51.42
CA ASP A 71 -28.79 17.73 -51.82
C ASP A 71 -27.27 17.80 -51.78
N SER A 72 -26.70 18.93 -52.24
CA SER A 72 -25.24 19.16 -52.20
C SER A 72 -24.73 19.31 -50.77
N MET A 73 -25.51 19.91 -49.87
CA MET A 73 -25.18 20.01 -48.45
C MET A 73 -25.27 18.66 -47.73
N GLU A 74 -26.26 17.81 -48.07
CA GLU A 74 -26.37 16.45 -47.56
C GLU A 74 -25.16 15.59 -47.98
N GLN A 75 -24.78 15.65 -49.26
CA GLN A 75 -23.55 14.98 -49.75
C GLN A 75 -22.29 15.52 -49.07
N MET A 76 -22.22 16.82 -48.77
CA MET A 76 -21.08 17.39 -48.06
C MET A 76 -20.95 16.90 -46.61
N VAL A 77 -22.06 16.59 -45.94
CA VAL A 77 -22.03 16.00 -44.59
C VAL A 77 -21.42 14.59 -44.61
N GLU A 78 -21.58 13.85 -45.70
CA GLU A 78 -21.03 12.50 -45.89
C GLU A 78 -19.59 12.50 -46.46
N ASP A 79 -19.35 13.24 -47.54
CA ASP A 79 -18.13 13.14 -48.36
C ASP A 79 -17.18 14.34 -48.21
N ALA A 80 -17.54 15.37 -47.43
CA ALA A 80 -16.73 16.57 -47.14
C ALA A 80 -16.25 17.38 -48.36
N VAL A 81 -16.90 17.22 -49.52
CA VAL A 81 -16.62 17.98 -50.76
C VAL A 81 -17.87 18.73 -51.20
N ALA A 82 -17.75 20.03 -51.48
CA ALA A 82 -18.85 20.86 -51.99
C ALA A 82 -18.37 21.80 -53.10
N ALA A 83 -19.18 21.93 -54.15
CA ALA A 83 -19.03 22.92 -55.20
C ALA A 83 -20.18 23.92 -55.09
N ILE A 84 -19.86 25.18 -54.79
CA ILE A 84 -20.85 26.25 -54.61
C ILE A 84 -20.69 27.34 -55.69
N PRO A 85 -21.80 27.96 -56.13
CA PRO A 85 -21.75 29.19 -56.92
C PRO A 85 -21.05 30.32 -56.15
N ASP A 86 -20.37 31.22 -56.85
CA ASP A 86 -19.54 32.30 -56.27
C ASP A 86 -20.36 33.34 -55.47
N ASP A 87 -21.69 33.36 -55.63
CA ASP A 87 -22.61 34.25 -54.92
C ASP A 87 -23.25 33.61 -53.67
N SER A 88 -23.00 32.32 -53.43
CA SER A 88 -23.56 31.55 -52.32
C SER A 88 -22.48 31.19 -51.31
N SER A 89 -22.83 31.09 -50.03
CA SER A 89 -21.87 30.73 -48.98
C SER A 89 -22.41 29.69 -48.02
N ILE A 90 -21.51 28.79 -47.61
CA ILE A 90 -21.77 27.76 -46.61
C ILE A 90 -20.99 28.13 -45.35
N GLU A 91 -21.70 28.34 -44.25
CA GLU A 91 -21.09 28.61 -42.95
C GLU A 91 -21.28 27.40 -42.04
N LEU A 92 -20.16 26.82 -41.59
CA LEU A 92 -20.16 25.85 -40.51
C LEU A 92 -20.26 26.60 -39.19
N LYS A 93 -21.45 26.57 -38.56
CA LYS A 93 -21.60 27.13 -37.21
C LYS A 93 -21.21 26.08 -36.19
N ALA A 94 -19.96 26.15 -35.74
CA ALA A 94 -19.58 25.57 -34.46
C ALA A 94 -20.13 26.47 -33.34
N ALA A 95 -20.68 25.87 -32.28
CA ALA A 95 -20.88 26.61 -31.05
C ALA A 95 -19.53 26.80 -30.35
N ASP A 96 -19.23 28.03 -29.94
CA ASP A 96 -18.03 28.39 -29.18
C ASP A 96 -18.00 27.66 -27.81
N GLY A 97 -16.82 27.23 -27.36
CA GLY A 97 -16.63 26.60 -26.03
C GLY A 97 -16.84 25.07 -25.96
N LYS A 98 -16.63 24.33 -27.07
CA LYS A 98 -16.83 22.87 -27.12
C LYS A 98 -15.97 22.07 -26.13
N ALA A 99 -14.73 22.49 -25.91
CA ALA A 99 -13.79 21.78 -25.03
C ALA A 99 -14.24 21.87 -23.57
N ASP A 100 -14.50 23.09 -23.09
CA ASP A 100 -14.93 23.36 -21.71
C ASP A 100 -16.24 22.64 -21.36
N SER A 101 -17.18 22.58 -22.31
CA SER A 101 -18.48 21.94 -22.08
C SER A 101 -18.38 20.42 -21.89
N SER A 102 -17.52 19.74 -22.66
CA SER A 102 -17.32 18.28 -22.55
C SER A 102 -16.68 17.90 -21.21
N GLU A 103 -15.71 18.70 -20.77
CA GLU A 103 -15.03 18.52 -19.50
C GLU A 103 -15.99 18.71 -18.32
N VAL A 104 -16.82 19.76 -18.32
CA VAL A 104 -17.81 20.02 -17.27
C VAL A 104 -18.80 18.84 -17.12
N PHE A 105 -19.28 18.25 -18.21
CA PHE A 105 -20.15 17.08 -18.11
C PHE A 105 -19.44 15.84 -17.58
N ARG A 106 -18.19 15.62 -17.99
CA ARG A 106 -17.36 14.53 -17.48
C ARG A 106 -17.10 14.71 -15.98
N GLU A 107 -16.73 15.90 -15.54
CA GLU A 107 -16.52 16.23 -14.13
C GLU A 107 -17.78 16.03 -13.30
N LEU A 108 -18.94 16.47 -13.79
CA LEU A 108 -20.22 16.24 -13.11
C LEU A 108 -20.50 14.74 -12.92
N ILE A 109 -20.23 13.92 -13.94
CA ILE A 109 -20.40 12.47 -13.87
C ILE A 109 -19.40 11.86 -12.88
N THR A 110 -18.14 12.27 -12.91
CA THR A 110 -17.09 11.80 -11.99
C THR A 110 -17.40 12.18 -10.55
N LEU A 111 -17.77 13.43 -10.27
CA LEU A 111 -18.19 13.88 -8.94
C LEU A 111 -19.39 13.06 -8.45
N SER A 112 -20.42 12.90 -9.28
CA SER A 112 -21.60 12.12 -8.91
C SER A 112 -21.28 10.66 -8.63
N ARG A 113 -20.33 10.06 -9.36
CA ARG A 113 -19.84 8.69 -9.07
C ARG A 113 -19.06 8.63 -7.76
N SER A 114 -18.18 9.60 -7.54
CA SER A 114 -17.37 9.74 -6.34
C SER A 114 -18.24 9.83 -5.08
N GLU A 115 -19.26 10.69 -5.08
CA GLU A 115 -20.19 10.83 -3.96
C GLU A 115 -20.93 9.51 -3.65
N ILE A 116 -21.31 8.73 -4.67
CA ILE A 116 -21.93 7.41 -4.47
C ILE A 116 -20.94 6.44 -3.81
N SER A 117 -19.69 6.42 -4.29
CA SER A 117 -18.66 5.54 -3.71
C SER A 117 -18.34 5.94 -2.26
N ILE A 118 -18.25 7.24 -1.96
CA ILE A 118 -18.02 7.72 -0.58
C ILE A 118 -19.20 7.34 0.32
N ALA A 119 -20.43 7.54 -0.14
CA ALA A 119 -21.62 7.24 0.66
C ALA A 119 -21.79 5.75 0.97
N LEU A 120 -21.35 4.84 0.08
CA LEU A 120 -21.53 3.40 0.24
C LEU A 120 -20.29 2.64 0.75
N LEU A 121 -19.10 3.09 0.38
CA LEU A 121 -17.83 2.42 0.68
C LEU A 121 -16.94 3.23 1.63
N GLY A 122 -17.35 4.45 1.99
CA GLY A 122 -16.57 5.38 2.80
C GLY A 122 -15.43 6.06 2.04
N GLN A 123 -15.20 5.71 0.77
CA GLN A 123 -14.08 6.22 -0.02
C GLN A 123 -14.33 6.15 -1.54
N ASN A 124 -13.56 6.92 -2.30
CA ASN A 124 -13.53 6.93 -3.77
C ASN A 124 -12.12 6.71 -4.35
N GLN A 125 -11.09 6.63 -3.52
CA GLN A 125 -9.69 6.77 -3.94
C GLN A 125 -9.11 5.49 -4.54
N THR A 126 -9.57 4.30 -4.15
CA THR A 126 -9.12 3.03 -4.76
C THR A 126 -9.52 2.89 -6.23
N THR A 127 -10.53 3.64 -6.69
CA THR A 127 -11.06 3.58 -8.05
C THR A 127 -10.59 4.75 -8.93
N GLU A 128 -10.17 5.87 -8.33
CA GLU A 128 -9.75 7.09 -9.04
C GLU A 128 -8.21 7.18 -9.15
N ALA A 129 -7.70 7.61 -10.30
CA ALA A 129 -6.29 7.43 -10.71
C ALA A 129 -5.24 8.23 -9.90
N ASN A 130 -5.64 9.08 -8.96
CA ASN A 130 -4.75 10.01 -8.24
C ASN A 130 -4.57 9.68 -6.74
N SER A 131 -4.70 8.42 -6.33
CA SER A 131 -4.50 8.06 -4.92
C SER A 131 -3.03 7.86 -4.55
N ASN A 132 -2.59 8.53 -3.48
CA ASN A 132 -1.35 8.19 -2.78
C ASN A 132 -1.56 6.93 -1.92
N LYS A 133 -0.50 6.13 -1.70
CA LYS A 133 -0.60 4.86 -0.93
C LYS A 133 -1.21 5.06 0.46
N ALA A 134 -0.88 6.14 1.15
CA ALA A 134 -1.40 6.44 2.48
C ALA A 134 -2.90 6.77 2.49
N SER A 135 -3.41 7.50 1.50
CA SER A 135 -4.84 7.83 1.41
C SER A 135 -5.69 6.63 0.99
N ALA A 136 -5.14 5.74 0.15
CA ALA A 136 -5.80 4.47 -0.18
C ALA A 136 -5.93 3.56 1.04
N GLN A 137 -4.88 3.47 1.87
CA GLN A 137 -4.90 2.64 3.08
C GLN A 137 -5.94 3.15 4.10
N ALA A 138 -5.98 4.46 4.37
CA ALA A 138 -6.99 5.04 5.25
C ALA A 138 -8.42 4.82 4.72
N GLY A 139 -8.62 4.86 3.40
CA GLY A 139 -9.91 4.53 2.79
C GLY A 139 -10.32 3.07 2.96
N LEU A 140 -9.36 2.13 2.95
CA LEU A 140 -9.63 0.71 3.19
C LEU A 140 -10.05 0.43 4.63
N GLU A 141 -9.50 1.15 5.61
CA GLU A 141 -9.91 1.06 7.02
C GLU A 141 -11.40 1.44 7.17
N VAL A 142 -11.82 2.57 6.59
CA VAL A 142 -13.24 2.98 6.62
C VAL A 142 -14.14 1.95 5.92
N THR A 143 -13.71 1.38 4.79
CA THR A 143 -14.47 0.33 4.12
C THR A 143 -14.60 -0.93 4.99
N ALA A 144 -13.55 -1.30 5.72
CA ALA A 144 -13.58 -2.43 6.66
C ALA A 144 -14.54 -2.16 7.82
N ASP A 145 -14.51 -0.94 8.39
CA ASP A 145 -15.42 -0.54 9.46
C ASP A 145 -16.90 -0.63 9.03
N ILE A 146 -17.23 -0.18 7.81
CA ILE A 146 -18.60 -0.27 7.26
C ILE A 146 -19.00 -1.74 7.08
N ARG A 147 -18.11 -2.57 6.53
CA ARG A 147 -18.35 -4.00 6.36
C ARG A 147 -18.61 -4.70 7.69
N ASP A 148 -17.82 -4.38 8.73
CA ASP A 148 -17.96 -5.00 10.04
C ASP A 148 -19.27 -4.56 10.71
N ALA A 149 -19.66 -3.28 10.56
CA ALA A 149 -20.98 -2.80 11.00
C ALA A 149 -22.14 -3.52 10.29
N ASP A 150 -22.04 -3.77 8.99
CA ASP A 150 -23.04 -4.55 8.24
C ASP A 150 -23.09 -6.02 8.72
N ALA A 151 -21.93 -6.60 9.04
CA ALA A 151 -21.85 -7.95 9.60
C ALA A 151 -22.53 -8.03 10.97
N ASP A 152 -22.36 -7.02 11.83
CA ASP A 152 -22.97 -6.95 13.16
C ASP A 152 -24.51 -7.00 13.10
N ILE A 153 -25.12 -6.40 12.08
CA ILE A 153 -26.58 -6.42 11.89
C ILE A 153 -27.08 -7.84 11.58
N ILE A 154 -26.34 -8.57 10.73
CA ILE A 154 -26.65 -9.97 10.43
C ILE A 154 -26.43 -10.85 11.66
N GLN A 155 -25.32 -10.65 12.38
CA GLN A 155 -25.04 -11.36 13.62
C GLN A 155 -26.13 -11.12 14.67
N ALA A 156 -26.58 -9.87 14.84
CA ALA A 156 -27.64 -9.53 15.77
C ALA A 156 -28.96 -10.26 15.41
N ALA A 157 -29.31 -10.29 14.12
CA ALA A 157 -30.49 -10.99 13.62
C ALA A 157 -30.42 -12.50 13.87
N VAL A 158 -29.30 -13.15 13.53
CA VAL A 158 -29.11 -14.59 13.75
C VAL A 158 -29.14 -14.92 15.23
N ASN A 159 -28.45 -14.14 16.07
CA ASN A 159 -28.44 -14.34 17.52
C ASN A 159 -29.82 -14.09 18.15
N GLN A 160 -30.65 -13.22 17.58
CA GLN A 160 -32.05 -13.07 18.00
C GLN A 160 -32.88 -14.34 17.71
N VAL A 161 -32.69 -14.98 16.56
CA VAL A 161 -33.32 -16.27 16.25
C VAL A 161 -32.87 -17.34 17.25
N ILE A 162 -31.55 -17.45 17.48
CA ILE A 162 -30.98 -18.43 18.40
C ILE A 162 -31.56 -18.25 19.80
N ARG A 163 -31.56 -17.02 20.34
CA ARG A 163 -32.18 -16.70 21.64
C ARG A 163 -33.64 -17.10 21.70
N THR A 164 -34.40 -16.81 20.64
CA THR A 164 -35.83 -17.16 20.58
C THR A 164 -36.03 -18.68 20.61
N VAL A 165 -35.26 -19.44 19.83
CA VAL A 165 -35.34 -20.91 19.80
C VAL A 165 -34.93 -21.52 21.13
N VAL A 166 -33.84 -21.04 21.73
CA VAL A 166 -33.35 -21.55 23.03
C VAL A 166 -34.37 -21.27 24.13
N THR A 167 -34.89 -20.04 24.19
CA THR A 167 -35.90 -19.65 25.19
C THR A 167 -37.16 -20.51 25.08
N LEU A 168 -37.60 -20.83 23.87
CA LEU A 168 -38.79 -21.65 23.63
C LEU A 168 -38.59 -23.12 24.02
N ASN A 169 -37.39 -23.68 23.85
CA ASN A 169 -37.14 -25.11 24.09
C ASN A 169 -36.61 -25.40 25.51
N PHE A 170 -35.78 -24.50 26.05
CA PHE A 170 -34.98 -24.74 27.25
C PHE A 170 -35.21 -23.69 28.36
N GLY A 171 -35.98 -22.63 28.10
CA GLY A 171 -36.20 -21.54 29.05
C GLY A 171 -34.97 -20.63 29.19
N ASP A 172 -34.72 -20.14 30.40
CA ASP A 172 -33.64 -19.19 30.69
C ASP A 172 -32.30 -19.91 30.89
N VAL A 173 -31.70 -20.34 29.78
CA VAL A 173 -30.36 -20.95 29.75
C VAL A 173 -29.41 -20.11 28.89
N PRO A 174 -28.09 -20.16 29.16
CA PRO A 174 -27.10 -19.49 28.33
C PRO A 174 -27.25 -19.89 26.84
N CYS A 175 -27.44 -18.90 25.98
CA CYS A 175 -27.58 -19.12 24.54
C CYS A 175 -26.21 -19.12 23.86
N PRO A 176 -25.96 -20.01 22.88
CA PRO A 176 -24.76 -19.92 22.06
C PRO A 176 -24.77 -18.62 21.24
N VAL A 177 -23.58 -18.06 21.01
CA VAL A 177 -23.39 -16.85 20.20
C VAL A 177 -22.81 -17.26 18.86
N TRP A 178 -23.47 -16.86 17.79
CA TRP A 178 -22.94 -16.94 16.43
C TRP A 178 -22.29 -15.61 16.08
N ALA A 179 -21.05 -15.67 15.58
CA ALA A 179 -20.30 -14.51 15.14
C ALA A 179 -19.72 -14.78 13.75
N MET A 180 -19.67 -13.75 12.92
CA MET A 180 -18.89 -13.77 11.70
C MET A 180 -17.46 -13.40 12.08
N TRP A 181 -16.52 -14.12 11.49
CA TRP A 181 -15.11 -13.92 11.71
C TRP A 181 -14.45 -13.84 10.34
N GLU A 182 -13.48 -12.94 10.23
CA GLU A 182 -12.54 -12.93 9.13
C GLU A 182 -11.21 -13.46 9.66
N GLN A 183 -10.53 -14.32 8.88
CA GLN A 183 -9.15 -14.67 9.15
C GLN A 183 -8.30 -13.41 8.92
N GLU A 184 -8.20 -12.60 9.97
CA GLU A 184 -7.50 -11.34 9.94
C GLU A 184 -6.05 -11.54 9.44
N ALA A 185 -5.52 -10.54 8.76
CA ALA A 185 -4.07 -10.32 8.61
C ALA A 185 -3.33 -10.13 9.97
N ILE A 186 -4.01 -10.36 11.10
CA ILE A 186 -3.58 -10.14 12.49
C ILE A 186 -2.65 -11.23 13.01
N ASP A 187 -2.49 -12.35 12.30
CA ASP A 187 -1.43 -13.32 12.63
C ASP A 187 -0.05 -12.66 12.67
N ASP A 188 0.24 -11.67 11.81
CA ASP A 188 1.53 -10.97 11.83
C ASP A 188 1.70 -10.05 13.05
N THR A 189 0.65 -9.33 13.44
CA THR A 189 0.71 -8.44 14.62
C THR A 189 0.84 -9.21 15.93
N ARG A 190 0.14 -10.35 16.05
CA ARG A 190 0.22 -11.25 17.21
C ARG A 190 1.56 -11.97 17.25
N ALA A 191 2.03 -12.49 16.11
CA ALA A 191 3.37 -13.07 16.00
C ALA A 191 4.46 -12.06 16.36
N THR A 192 4.36 -10.82 15.85
CA THR A 192 5.31 -9.73 16.15
C THR A 192 5.27 -9.31 17.62
N ARG A 193 4.10 -9.27 18.26
CA ARG A 193 3.96 -9.02 19.70
C ARG A 193 4.65 -10.11 20.50
N ASP A 194 4.34 -11.36 20.18
CA ASP A 194 4.86 -12.53 20.89
C ASP A 194 6.38 -12.64 20.71
N GLU A 195 6.91 -12.29 19.54
CA GLU A 195 8.34 -12.15 19.28
C GLU A 195 8.96 -11.06 20.17
N LYS A 196 8.39 -9.85 20.22
CA LYS A 196 8.88 -8.74 21.06
C LYS A 196 8.86 -9.08 22.54
N LEU A 197 7.80 -9.71 23.03
CA LEU A 197 7.67 -10.13 24.43
C LEU A 197 8.67 -11.25 24.77
N THR A 198 8.85 -12.20 23.85
CA THR A 198 9.83 -13.28 24.03
C THR A 198 11.27 -12.72 24.04
N ARG A 199 11.57 -11.77 23.15
CA ARG A 199 12.85 -11.05 23.12
C ARG A 199 13.09 -10.23 24.38
N ALA A 200 12.04 -9.69 24.99
CA ALA A 200 12.11 -8.98 26.27
C ALA A 200 12.27 -9.92 27.48
N GLY A 201 12.27 -11.25 27.27
CA GLY A 201 12.54 -12.26 28.31
C GLY A 201 11.30 -13.01 28.81
N LEU A 202 10.10 -12.76 28.26
CA LEU A 202 8.90 -13.54 28.59
C LEU A 202 9.03 -14.95 28.00
N ARG A 203 8.74 -15.99 28.79
CA ARG A 203 8.69 -17.38 28.32
C ARG A 203 7.24 -17.79 28.09
N LEU A 204 6.80 -17.75 26.84
CA LEU A 204 5.46 -18.22 26.44
C LEU A 204 5.39 -19.76 26.53
N THR A 205 4.29 -20.28 27.05
CA THR A 205 4.10 -21.73 27.25
C THR A 205 3.39 -22.38 26.05
N PRO A 206 3.52 -23.70 25.84
CA PRO A 206 2.72 -24.41 24.83
C PRO A 206 1.21 -24.21 25.02
N GLN A 207 0.75 -24.15 26.27
CA GLN A 207 -0.65 -23.90 26.61
C GLN A 207 -1.12 -22.50 26.16
N TYR A 208 -0.25 -21.49 26.22
CA TYR A 208 -0.55 -20.15 25.69
C TYR A 208 -0.79 -20.21 24.18
N PHE A 209 0.10 -20.84 23.42
CA PHE A 209 -0.02 -20.93 21.97
C PHE A 209 -1.26 -21.73 21.54
N LYS A 210 -1.59 -22.85 22.21
CA LYS A 210 -2.83 -23.60 21.95
C LYS A 210 -4.09 -22.76 22.16
N ARG A 211 -4.12 -21.94 23.22
CA ARG A 211 -5.26 -21.06 23.51
C ARG A 211 -5.35 -19.88 22.53
N GLU A 212 -4.21 -19.24 22.26
CA GLU A 212 -4.16 -17.97 21.52
C GLU A 212 -4.28 -18.18 20.00
N TYR A 213 -3.66 -19.24 19.48
CA TYR A 213 -3.65 -19.60 18.05
C TYR A 213 -4.58 -20.77 17.70
N GLN A 214 -5.37 -21.26 18.66
CA GLN A 214 -6.36 -22.33 18.45
C GLN A 214 -5.75 -23.62 17.85
N LEU A 215 -4.50 -23.90 18.18
CA LEU A 215 -3.74 -25.06 17.70
C LEU A 215 -4.26 -26.35 18.34
N GLN A 216 -4.27 -27.43 17.56
CA GLN A 216 -4.72 -28.75 17.99
C GLN A 216 -3.63 -29.49 18.77
N ASP A 217 -4.03 -30.53 19.51
CA ASP A 217 -3.10 -31.42 20.19
C ASP A 217 -2.26 -32.17 19.14
N GLY A 218 -0.95 -31.89 19.10
CA GLY A 218 0.00 -32.40 18.11
C GLY A 218 0.66 -31.32 17.26
N ASP A 219 0.10 -30.11 17.19
CA ASP A 219 0.67 -28.99 16.42
C ASP A 219 1.86 -28.32 17.12
N ILE A 220 1.93 -28.47 18.44
CA ILE A 220 3.03 -27.95 19.27
C ILE A 220 3.70 -29.12 19.94
N ASP A 221 5.01 -29.21 19.79
CA ASP A 221 5.80 -30.07 20.64
C ASP A 221 5.69 -29.54 22.10
N GLU A 222 5.34 -30.40 23.05
CA GLU A 222 5.20 -30.06 24.47
C GLU A 222 6.42 -30.47 25.30
N THR A 223 7.41 -31.09 24.67
CA THR A 223 8.65 -31.47 25.36
C THR A 223 9.34 -30.23 25.97
N PRO A 224 9.76 -30.29 27.24
CA PRO A 224 10.42 -29.17 27.88
C PRO A 224 11.73 -28.83 27.15
N PRO A 225 12.15 -27.55 27.10
CA PRO A 225 13.36 -27.12 26.38
C PRO A 225 14.62 -27.92 26.80
N SER A 226 14.70 -28.29 28.07
CA SER A 226 15.80 -29.09 28.64
C SER A 226 15.90 -30.52 28.10
N GLU A 227 14.81 -31.07 27.54
CA GLU A 227 14.79 -32.38 26.87
C GLU A 227 14.94 -32.23 25.36
N ARG A 228 14.51 -31.11 24.77
CA ARG A 228 14.79 -30.77 23.36
C ARG A 228 16.28 -30.54 23.11
N GLU A 229 16.94 -29.78 23.96
CA GLU A 229 18.39 -29.51 23.86
C GLU A 229 19.23 -30.79 24.00
N LYS A 230 18.73 -31.79 24.72
CA LYS A 230 19.40 -33.10 24.83
C LYS A 230 19.23 -33.99 23.60
N ASN A 231 18.15 -33.80 22.84
CA ASN A 231 17.84 -34.58 21.63
C ASN A 231 18.19 -33.85 20.33
N MET A 232 18.58 -32.57 20.39
CA MET A 232 19.21 -31.88 19.27
C MET A 232 20.67 -32.32 19.16
N LEU A 233 21.02 -32.93 18.04
CA LEU A 233 22.40 -32.85 17.52
C LEU A 233 22.79 -31.36 17.49
N PRO A 234 24.02 -30.97 17.89
CA PRO A 234 24.38 -29.57 17.97
C PRO A 234 24.09 -28.89 16.63
N LEU A 235 23.22 -27.88 16.64
CA LEU A 235 22.98 -27.05 15.47
C LEU A 235 24.30 -26.35 15.13
N SER A 236 24.88 -26.74 14.01
CA SER A 236 26.12 -26.21 13.43
C SER A 236 26.03 -24.75 12.95
N PHE A 237 25.10 -23.96 13.48
CA PHE A 237 24.98 -22.53 13.21
C PHE A 237 25.61 -21.67 14.31
N ALA A 238 25.85 -22.23 15.50
CA ALA A 238 26.63 -21.55 16.54
C ALA A 238 28.14 -21.55 16.24
N GLU A 239 28.65 -22.55 15.50
CA GLU A 239 30.05 -22.60 15.08
C GLU A 239 30.43 -21.46 14.15
N ALA A 240 29.54 -20.98 13.27
CA ALA A 240 29.85 -19.86 12.37
C ALA A 240 30.03 -18.54 13.14
N ILE A 241 29.23 -18.32 14.20
CA ILE A 241 29.31 -17.11 15.03
C ILE A 241 30.49 -17.20 15.99
N ASP A 242 30.74 -18.36 16.61
CA ASP A 242 31.92 -18.55 17.47
C ASP A 242 33.23 -18.51 16.66
N ALA A 243 33.24 -19.02 15.42
CA ALA A 243 34.39 -18.93 14.52
C ALA A 243 34.67 -17.49 14.10
N ASP A 244 33.64 -16.70 13.78
CA ASP A 244 33.80 -15.27 13.47
C ASP A 244 34.27 -14.48 14.70
N ILE A 245 33.74 -14.75 15.89
CA ILE A 245 34.16 -14.10 17.14
C ILE A 245 35.60 -14.46 17.50
N GLN A 246 35.99 -15.74 17.36
CA GLN A 246 37.36 -16.17 17.61
C GLN A 246 38.33 -15.64 16.55
N ALA A 247 37.93 -15.60 15.28
CA ALA A 247 38.72 -14.99 14.22
C ALA A 247 38.94 -13.50 14.48
N GLN A 248 37.90 -12.80 14.94
CA GLN A 248 37.98 -11.38 15.27
C GLN A 248 38.86 -11.11 16.50
N GLN A 249 38.76 -11.92 17.55
CA GLN A 249 39.67 -11.84 18.71
C GLN A 249 41.13 -12.12 18.34
N GLN A 250 41.40 -13.11 17.48
CA GLN A 250 42.76 -13.41 17.05
C GLN A 250 43.35 -12.33 16.12
N LEU A 251 42.49 -11.65 15.35
CA LEU A 251 42.87 -10.52 14.52
C LEU A 251 43.16 -9.28 15.37
N ASP A 252 42.36 -9.04 16.40
CA ASP A 252 42.60 -8.01 17.42
C ASP A 252 43.88 -8.28 18.20
N ASP A 253 44.14 -9.52 18.65
CA ASP A 253 45.39 -9.89 19.31
C ASP A 253 46.61 -9.72 18.38
N ALA A 254 46.47 -10.07 17.09
CA ALA A 254 47.53 -9.87 16.10
C ALA A 254 47.80 -8.38 15.84
N LEU A 255 46.76 -7.54 15.83
CA LEU A 255 46.86 -6.08 15.76
C LEU A 255 47.52 -5.51 17.02
N ASP A 256 47.17 -6.02 18.20
CA ASP A 256 47.69 -5.53 19.48
C ASP A 256 49.17 -5.91 19.67
N ILE A 257 49.59 -7.10 19.21
CA ILE A 257 51.01 -7.48 19.10
C ILE A 257 51.76 -6.57 18.11
N LEU A 258 51.12 -6.11 17.04
CA LEU A 258 51.72 -5.20 16.06
C LEU A 258 51.79 -3.75 16.56
N MET A 259 50.78 -3.28 17.29
CA MET A 259 50.71 -1.93 17.88
C MET A 259 51.60 -1.80 19.12
N ASN A 260 51.63 -2.81 19.98
CA ASN A 260 52.33 -2.77 21.28
C ASN A 260 53.66 -3.55 21.28
N GLY A 261 53.87 -4.50 20.36
CA GLY A 261 55.09 -5.32 20.28
C GLY A 261 56.18 -4.75 19.36
N GLY A 262 55.98 -3.58 18.75
CA GLY A 262 56.91 -2.99 17.81
C GLY A 262 56.97 -1.47 17.89
N ALA A 263 57.40 -0.95 19.06
CA ALA A 263 57.87 0.43 19.29
C ALA A 263 57.43 1.46 18.23
N LEU A 264 56.27 2.09 18.43
CA LEU A 264 55.90 3.36 17.80
C LEU A 264 56.82 4.47 18.34
N ASN A 265 58.12 4.37 18.01
CA ASN A 265 59.14 5.34 18.38
C ASN A 265 58.90 6.64 17.61
N GLY A 266 58.19 7.59 18.24
CA GLY A 266 58.35 9.03 18.08
C GLY A 266 58.07 9.67 16.72
N THR A 267 57.71 8.92 15.68
CA THR A 267 57.54 9.46 14.32
C THR A 267 56.10 9.42 13.80
N LEU A 268 55.26 8.50 14.28
CA LEU A 268 53.85 8.34 13.85
C LEU A 268 52.83 9.00 14.79
N GLU A 269 53.20 9.20 16.05
CA GLU A 269 52.32 9.77 17.08
C GLU A 269 51.83 11.20 16.79
N PRO A 270 52.67 12.15 16.31
CA PRO A 270 52.17 13.50 15.98
C PRO A 270 51.29 13.53 14.73
N VAL A 271 51.41 12.53 13.84
CA VAL A 271 50.70 12.48 12.56
C VAL A 271 49.31 11.86 12.72
N LEU A 272 49.16 10.89 13.63
CA LEU A 272 47.90 10.17 13.85
C LEU A 272 47.07 10.74 15.00
N ALA A 273 47.66 11.49 15.93
CA ALA A 273 46.94 12.16 17.02
C ALA A 273 45.74 13.04 16.59
N PRO A 274 45.77 13.79 15.46
CA PRO A 274 44.61 14.56 14.99
C PRO A 274 43.44 13.68 14.54
N LEU A 275 43.72 12.51 13.95
CA LEU A 275 42.72 11.56 13.49
C LEU A 275 42.01 10.89 14.67
N PHE A 276 42.77 10.44 15.67
CA PHE A 276 42.17 9.85 16.89
C PHE A 276 41.28 10.85 17.65
N LYS A 277 41.69 12.11 17.73
CA LYS A 277 40.90 13.17 18.37
C LYS A 277 39.59 13.50 17.63
N ARG A 278 39.51 13.23 16.32
CA ARG A 278 38.28 13.40 15.52
C ARG A 278 37.40 12.17 15.50
N VAL A 279 37.97 10.97 15.63
CA VAL A 279 37.22 9.74 15.89
C VAL A 279 36.49 9.84 17.23
N GLU A 280 37.12 10.40 18.26
CA GLU A 280 36.46 10.71 19.55
C GLU A 280 35.29 11.73 19.41
N ASN A 281 35.28 12.54 18.35
CA ASN A 281 34.21 13.51 18.06
C ASN A 281 33.10 12.94 17.15
N GLY A 282 33.13 11.64 16.81
CA GLY A 282 32.01 10.94 16.18
C GLY A 282 31.84 11.12 14.66
N VAL A 283 32.93 11.34 13.92
CA VAL A 283 32.92 11.49 12.46
C VAL A 283 32.77 10.13 11.74
N ASN A 284 32.03 10.12 10.62
CA ASN A 284 31.67 8.93 9.85
C ASN A 284 32.89 8.33 9.09
N PRO A 285 33.08 6.99 9.00
CA PRO A 285 34.30 6.38 8.45
C PRO A 285 34.65 6.76 7.01
N SER A 286 33.68 7.16 6.19
CA SER A 286 33.88 7.57 4.80
C SER A 286 34.64 8.89 4.67
N GLU A 287 34.45 9.82 5.61
CA GLU A 287 35.11 11.13 5.63
C GLU A 287 36.56 11.01 6.12
N LEU A 288 36.81 10.08 7.04
CA LEU A 288 38.16 9.76 7.55
C LEU A 288 39.09 9.24 6.44
N LEU A 289 38.56 8.46 5.49
CA LEU A 289 39.33 7.93 4.35
C LEU A 289 39.78 9.02 3.37
N GLY A 290 38.95 10.06 3.17
CA GLY A 290 39.30 11.19 2.32
C GLY A 290 40.44 12.03 2.90
N GLU A 291 40.41 12.30 4.20
CA GLU A 291 41.47 13.05 4.89
C GLU A 291 42.76 12.24 5.07
N LEU A 292 42.66 10.91 5.24
CA LEU A 292 43.82 10.01 5.23
C LEU A 292 44.58 10.09 3.90
N ALA A 293 43.87 10.25 2.78
CA ALA A 293 44.47 10.41 1.46
C ALA A 293 45.19 11.76 1.29
N GLU A 294 44.74 12.82 1.97
CA GLU A 294 45.40 14.14 1.97
C GLU A 294 46.65 14.20 2.85
N LEU A 295 46.69 13.42 3.93
CA LEU A 295 47.86 13.29 4.82
C LEU A 295 48.93 12.33 4.28
N TYR A 296 48.54 11.43 3.37
CA TYR A 296 49.37 10.42 2.73
C TYR A 296 50.66 10.94 2.06
N PRO A 297 50.70 12.10 1.37
CA PRO A 297 51.91 12.59 0.69
C PRO A 297 53.02 13.08 1.62
N GLN A 298 52.75 13.24 2.91
CA GLN A 298 53.70 13.77 3.90
C GLN A 298 54.37 12.66 4.73
N MET A 299 54.04 11.39 4.49
CA MET A 299 54.58 10.26 5.25
C MET A 299 55.79 9.62 4.57
N ASN A 300 56.79 9.21 5.36
CA ASN A 300 57.96 8.47 4.88
C ASN A 300 57.51 7.06 4.42
N THR A 301 57.50 6.84 3.11
CA THR A 301 56.76 5.78 2.42
C THR A 301 57.30 4.37 2.62
N ASP A 302 58.59 4.21 2.92
CA ASP A 302 59.25 2.91 2.81
C ASP A 302 58.90 1.98 3.99
N ASP A 303 58.84 2.50 5.22
CA ASP A 303 58.54 1.71 6.42
C ASP A 303 57.04 1.36 6.51
N LEU A 304 56.18 2.24 5.97
CA LEU A 304 54.73 2.04 5.94
C LEU A 304 54.33 1.04 4.85
N GLN A 305 54.99 1.08 3.68
CA GLN A 305 54.80 0.07 2.62
C GLN A 305 55.17 -1.33 3.09
N GLU A 306 56.31 -1.51 3.76
CA GLU A 306 56.73 -2.83 4.22
C GLU A 306 55.76 -3.42 5.26
N ARG A 307 55.26 -2.59 6.18
CA ARG A 307 54.31 -3.02 7.21
C ARG A 307 52.92 -3.31 6.64
N LEU A 308 52.40 -2.47 5.75
CA LEU A 308 51.13 -2.73 5.05
C LEU A 308 51.21 -3.95 4.14
N ALA A 309 52.35 -4.17 3.47
CA ALA A 309 52.57 -5.36 2.66
C ALA A 309 52.54 -6.63 3.52
N ARG A 310 53.13 -6.60 4.73
CA ARG A 310 53.03 -7.72 5.68
C ARG A 310 51.59 -7.95 6.17
N ILE A 311 50.85 -6.87 6.45
CA ILE A 311 49.43 -6.96 6.87
C ILE A 311 48.57 -7.58 5.76
N LEU A 312 48.68 -7.08 4.53
CA LEU A 312 47.95 -7.61 3.38
C LEU A 312 48.35 -9.06 3.09
N PHE A 313 49.63 -9.42 3.25
CA PHE A 313 50.10 -10.79 3.04
C PHE A 313 49.54 -11.77 4.09
N VAL A 314 49.55 -11.38 5.37
CA VAL A 314 48.97 -12.20 6.45
C VAL A 314 47.47 -12.36 6.25
N ALA A 315 46.75 -11.26 5.97
CA ALA A 315 45.30 -11.31 5.71
C ALA A 315 44.94 -12.18 4.50
N ASN A 316 45.73 -12.13 3.42
CA ASN A 316 45.45 -12.87 2.18
C ASN A 316 45.76 -14.39 2.32
N ILE A 317 46.81 -14.75 3.07
CA ILE A 317 47.07 -16.16 3.42
C ILE A 317 45.96 -16.71 4.33
N TRP A 318 45.53 -15.92 5.31
CA TRP A 318 44.49 -16.35 6.25
C TRP A 318 43.12 -16.52 5.58
N GLY A 319 42.74 -15.60 4.69
CA GLY A 319 41.53 -15.72 3.87
C GLY A 319 41.53 -16.97 2.98
N ARG A 320 42.67 -17.30 2.37
CA ARG A 320 42.79 -18.53 1.54
C ARG A 320 42.79 -19.83 2.32
N LEU A 321 43.20 -19.80 3.59
CA LEU A 321 43.19 -20.99 4.46
C LEU A 321 41.74 -21.34 4.86
N HIS A 322 40.91 -20.34 5.15
CA HIS A 322 39.53 -20.53 5.61
C HIS A 322 38.52 -20.75 4.49
N GLU A 323 38.83 -20.35 3.25
CA GLU A 323 38.01 -20.66 2.08
C GLU A 323 38.08 -22.17 1.69
N ARG A 324 39.09 -22.90 2.19
CA ARG A 324 39.34 -24.31 1.84
C ARG A 324 38.71 -25.33 2.79
N ASP A 325 38.30 -24.93 3.99
CA ASP A 325 37.64 -25.79 4.98
C ASP A 325 36.10 -25.73 4.91
N ASN A 326 35.54 -24.90 4.02
CA ASN A 326 34.10 -24.75 3.77
C ASN A 326 33.62 -25.37 2.43
N GLY A 327 34.24 -26.47 1.99
CA GLY A 327 33.88 -27.24 0.79
C GLY A 327 33.58 -28.70 1.08
#